data_AF-A0AA91GUU8-F1
#
_entry.id   AF-A0AA91GUU8-F1
#
_cell.length_a   1.000
_cell.length_b   1.000
_cell.length_c   1.000
_cell.angle_alpha   90.00
_cell.angle_beta   90.00
_cell.angle_gamma   90.00
#
_symmetry.space_group_name_H-M   'P 1'
#
loop_
_entity.id
_entity.type
_entity.pdbx_description
1 polymer ?
#
loop_
_entity_poly.entity_id
_entity_poly.type
_entity_poly.pdbx_seq_one_letter_code
_entity_poly.pdbx_strand_id
1 'polypeptide(L)'
;MDKAALLNIVDELLAEQTPTEIELADQIINLAHEENVEEWIIAIAQHMAHIKTTIRLSELQKALNMPLVEVWLGLLLGGFTLEHRGDFYESQDIWVSDQ
;
A
#
# COMPACT_ATOMS: atom_id res chain seq x y z
N MET A 1 -40.37 9.00 -22.58
CA MET A 1 -38.92 8.78 -22.57
C MET A 1 -38.69 7.30 -22.46
N ASP A 2 -38.06 6.71 -23.48
CA ASP A 2 -37.71 5.29 -23.51
C ASP A 2 -36.60 4.98 -22.49
N LYS A 3 -36.76 3.91 -21.71
CA LYS A 3 -35.79 3.45 -20.70
C LYS A 3 -34.40 3.22 -21.29
N ALA A 4 -34.34 2.78 -22.56
CA ALA A 4 -33.11 2.58 -23.29
C ALA A 4 -32.36 3.90 -23.58
N ALA A 5 -33.10 5.00 -23.78
CA ALA A 5 -32.49 6.32 -23.99
C ALA A 5 -31.88 6.88 -22.69
N LEU A 6 -32.51 6.63 -21.55
CA LEU A 6 -31.97 7.04 -20.25
C LEU A 6 -30.71 6.26 -19.86
N LEU A 7 -30.65 4.97 -20.16
CA LEU A 7 -29.46 4.14 -19.94
C LEU A 7 -28.25 4.64 -20.75
N ASN A 8 -28.45 4.95 -22.04
CA ASN A 8 -27.38 5.49 -22.87
C ASN A 8 -26.86 6.84 -22.38
N ILE A 9 -27.74 7.73 -21.89
CA ILE A 9 -27.32 9.02 -21.33
C ILE A 9 -26.53 8.82 -20.04
N VAL A 10 -26.91 7.86 -19.20
CA VAL A 10 -26.16 7.52 -17.98
C VAL A 10 -24.79 6.93 -18.32
N ASP A 11 -24.71 6.01 -19.29
CA ASP A 11 -23.44 5.42 -19.73
C ASP A 11 -22.51 6.47 -20.38
N GLU A 12 -23.05 7.41 -21.16
CA GLU A 12 -22.30 8.51 -21.76
C GLU A 12 -21.75 9.47 -20.69
N LEU A 13 -22.57 9.81 -19.68
CA LEU A 13 -22.14 10.63 -18.54
C LEU A 13 -21.08 9.94 -17.66
N LEU A 14 -21.09 8.61 -17.56
CA LEU A 14 -20.10 7.83 -16.83
C LEU A 14 -18.78 7.71 -17.61
N ALA A 15 -18.85 7.61 -18.94
CA ALA A 15 -17.66 7.53 -19.79
C ALA A 15 -16.88 8.85 -19.86
N GLU A 16 -17.55 9.99 -19.66
CA GLU A 16 -16.94 11.34 -19.60
C GLU A 16 -16.36 11.68 -18.21
N GLN A 17 -16.70 10.88 -17.18
CA GLN A 17 -16.16 11.04 -15.83
C GLN A 17 -14.86 10.24 -15.73
N THR A 18 -13.73 10.91 -15.99
CA THR A 18 -12.43 10.41 -15.52
C THR A 18 -12.54 10.25 -14.00
N PRO A 19 -12.35 9.05 -13.43
CA PRO A 19 -12.47 8.86 -11.99
C PRO A 19 -11.54 9.88 -11.33
N THR A 20 -12.10 10.67 -10.43
CA THR A 20 -11.26 11.65 -9.71
C THR A 20 -10.15 10.88 -8.99
N GLU A 21 -8.96 11.47 -8.89
CA GLU A 21 -7.78 10.81 -8.30
C GLU A 21 -8.08 10.21 -6.90
N ILE A 22 -9.07 10.77 -6.21
CA ILE A 22 -9.62 10.32 -4.93
C ILE A 22 -10.40 9.01 -5.06
N GLU A 23 -11.26 8.87 -6.08
CA GLU A 23 -12.01 7.63 -6.33
C GLU A 23 -11.11 6.50 -6.84
N LEU A 24 -10.02 6.84 -7.55
CA LEU A 24 -8.99 5.87 -7.90
C LEU A 24 -8.21 5.44 -6.66
N ALA A 25 -7.87 6.37 -5.77
CA ALA A 25 -7.24 6.06 -4.49
C ALA A 25 -8.14 5.16 -3.63
N ASP A 26 -9.44 5.46 -3.51
CA ASP A 26 -10.39 4.63 -2.78
C ASP A 26 -10.58 3.25 -3.42
N GLN A 27 -10.56 3.14 -4.75
CA GLN A 27 -10.61 1.83 -5.42
C GLN A 27 -9.34 1.02 -5.23
N ILE A 28 -8.16 1.66 -5.24
CA ILE A 28 -6.88 1.02 -4.92
C ILE A 28 -6.87 0.59 -3.45
N ILE A 29 -7.37 1.43 -2.54
CA ILE A 29 -7.50 1.13 -1.11
C ILE A 29 -8.47 -0.03 -0.87
N ASN A 30 -9.60 -0.06 -1.57
CA ASN A 30 -10.60 -1.13 -1.48
C ASN A 30 -10.08 -2.44 -2.08
N LEU A 31 -9.36 -2.39 -3.20
CA LEU A 31 -8.68 -3.56 -3.78
C LEU A 31 -7.57 -4.06 -2.85
N ALA A 32 -6.81 -3.16 -2.23
CA ALA A 32 -5.83 -3.49 -1.19
C ALA A 32 -6.49 -3.97 0.11
N HIS A 33 -7.77 -3.70 0.36
CA HIS A 33 -8.53 -4.24 1.49
C HIS A 33 -9.00 -5.69 1.25
N GLU A 34 -9.12 -6.11 -0.02
CA GLU A 34 -9.29 -7.52 -0.38
C GLU A 34 -7.96 -8.30 -0.34
N GLU A 35 -6.84 -7.60 -0.53
CA GLU A 35 -5.51 -8.11 -0.20
C GLU A 35 -5.28 -8.02 1.31
N ASN A 36 -4.56 -8.98 1.88
CA ASN A 36 -4.52 -9.19 3.32
C ASN A 36 -3.55 -8.22 4.03
N VAL A 37 -3.74 -6.91 3.85
CA VAL A 37 -2.86 -5.84 4.37
C VAL A 37 -2.74 -5.91 5.89
N GLU A 38 -3.82 -6.23 6.59
CA GLU A 38 -3.78 -6.44 8.04
C GLU A 38 -2.84 -7.59 8.42
N GLU A 39 -2.86 -8.71 7.69
CA GLU A 39 -1.91 -9.81 7.92
C GLU A 39 -0.46 -9.38 7.68
N TRP A 40 -0.19 -8.54 6.67
CA TRP A 40 1.15 -8.01 6.42
C TRP A 40 1.62 -7.11 7.55
N ILE A 41 0.77 -6.19 8.02
CA ILE A 41 1.06 -5.30 9.15
C ILE A 41 1.37 -6.13 10.41
N ILE A 42 0.54 -7.15 10.69
CA ILE A 42 0.73 -8.04 11.85
C ILE A 42 2.05 -8.81 11.74
N ALA A 43 2.37 -9.38 10.57
CA ALA A 43 3.60 -10.13 10.35
C ALA A 43 4.84 -9.24 10.56
N ILE A 44 4.82 -8.01 10.02
CA ILE A 44 5.89 -7.03 10.20
C ILE A 44 6.02 -6.64 11.67
N ALA A 45 4.91 -6.29 12.35
CA ALA A 45 4.91 -5.89 13.76
C ALA A 45 5.45 -7.00 14.66
N GLN A 46 5.04 -8.26 14.43
CA GLN A 46 5.58 -9.41 15.16
C GLN A 46 7.08 -9.55 14.95
N HIS A 47 7.58 -9.37 13.72
CA HIS A 47 9.01 -9.45 13.45
C HIS A 47 9.79 -8.31 14.12
N MET A 48 9.28 -7.08 14.02
CA MET A 48 9.86 -5.90 14.67
C MET A 48 9.88 -6.02 16.20
N ALA A 49 8.84 -6.60 16.82
CA ALA A 49 8.80 -6.83 18.26
C ALA A 49 9.95 -7.74 18.76
N HIS A 50 10.46 -8.65 17.92
CA HIS A 50 11.62 -9.48 18.25
C HIS A 50 12.96 -8.75 18.05
N ILE A 51 12.99 -7.75 17.18
CA ILE A 51 14.18 -6.99 16.82
C ILE A 51 14.06 -5.61 17.45
N LYS A 52 14.62 -5.44 18.66
CA LYS A 52 14.58 -4.16 19.41
C LYS A 52 15.37 -3.00 18.77
N THR A 53 15.66 -3.06 17.47
CA THR A 53 16.54 -2.13 16.75
C THR A 53 15.99 -1.85 15.36
N THR A 54 16.49 -0.80 14.71
CA THR A 54 16.20 -0.55 13.29
C THR A 54 16.69 -1.69 12.39
N ILE A 55 15.91 -2.05 11.37
CA ILE A 55 16.23 -3.06 10.36
C ILE A 55 16.14 -2.47 8.96
N ARG A 56 16.96 -2.93 8.02
CA ARG A 56 16.84 -2.50 6.62
C ARG A 56 15.62 -3.14 5.96
N LEU A 57 14.96 -2.40 5.07
CA LEU A 57 13.82 -2.90 4.30
C LEU A 57 14.16 -4.20 3.55
N SER A 58 15.36 -4.28 2.97
CA SER A 58 15.81 -5.48 2.24
C SER A 58 16.06 -6.68 3.15
N GLU A 59 16.44 -6.46 4.41
CA GLU A 59 16.60 -7.53 5.41
C GLU A 59 15.25 -7.98 5.95
N LEU A 60 14.33 -7.04 6.19
CA LEU A 60 12.96 -7.31 6.59
C LEU A 60 12.21 -8.14 5.54
N GLN A 61 12.35 -7.76 4.25
CA GLN A 61 11.76 -8.46 3.13
C GLN A 61 12.23 -9.93 3.03
N LYS A 62 13.53 -10.16 3.24
CA LYS A 62 14.10 -11.51 3.28
C LYS A 62 13.65 -12.30 4.50
N ALA A 63 13.55 -11.67 5.66
CA ALA A 63 13.18 -12.34 6.91
C ALA A 63 11.71 -12.78 6.92
N LEU A 64 10.84 -11.97 6.33
CA LEU A 64 9.41 -12.28 6.21
C LEU A 64 9.09 -13.20 5.03
N ASN A 65 10.03 -13.37 4.08
CA ASN A 65 9.82 -14.08 2.83
C ASN A 65 8.56 -13.61 2.07
N MET A 66 8.30 -12.30 2.13
CA MET A 66 7.17 -11.65 1.47
C MET A 66 7.65 -10.87 0.23
N PRO A 67 6.80 -10.68 -0.79
CA PRO A 67 7.03 -9.74 -1.88
C PRO A 67 7.33 -8.33 -1.37
N LEU A 68 8.25 -7.63 -2.04
CA LEU A 68 8.65 -6.28 -1.63
C LEU A 68 7.46 -5.32 -1.56
N VAL A 69 6.50 -5.45 -2.46
CA VAL A 69 5.30 -4.59 -2.52
C VAL A 69 4.43 -4.78 -1.27
N GLU A 70 4.20 -6.02 -0.83
CA GLU A 70 3.40 -6.33 0.37
C GLU A 70 4.07 -5.79 1.65
N VAL A 71 5.40 -5.98 1.77
CA VAL A 71 6.18 -5.41 2.87
C VAL A 71 6.11 -3.89 2.83
N TRP A 72 6.20 -3.28 1.65
CA TRP A 72 6.14 -1.84 1.51
C TRP A 72 4.77 -1.28 1.91
N LEU A 73 3.69 -1.89 1.43
CA LEU A 73 2.32 -1.48 1.78
C LEU A 73 2.05 -1.66 3.27
N GLY A 74 2.47 -2.79 3.85
CA GLY A 74 2.36 -3.03 5.29
C GLY A 74 3.13 -2.00 6.13
N LEU A 75 4.29 -1.53 5.66
CA LEU A 75 5.05 -0.48 6.35
C LEU A 75 4.38 0.89 6.27
N LEU A 76 3.90 1.28 5.08
CA LEU A 76 3.26 2.58 4.84
C LEU A 76 1.91 2.70 5.54
N LEU A 77 1.16 1.59 5.63
CA LEU A 77 -0.18 1.55 6.22
C LEU A 77 -0.17 1.15 7.71
N GLY A 78 0.90 0.49 8.17
CA GLY A 78 1.05 0.01 9.55
C GLY A 78 1.59 1.02 10.56
N GLY A 79 1.87 2.26 10.14
CA GLY A 79 2.36 3.32 11.04
C GLY A 79 3.82 3.21 11.45
N PHE A 80 4.63 2.43 10.73
CA PHE A 80 6.06 2.29 11.02
C PHE A 80 6.85 3.53 10.60
N THR A 81 7.99 3.77 11.26
CA THR A 81 8.87 4.88 10.91
C THR A 81 9.87 4.42 9.86
N LEU A 82 9.93 5.17 8.76
CA LEU A 82 10.81 4.91 7.62
C LEU A 82 11.84 6.01 7.53
N GLU A 83 13.10 5.64 7.73
CA GLU A 83 14.24 6.54 7.60
C GLU A 83 15.05 6.18 6.37
N HIS A 84 15.19 7.13 5.45
CA HIS A 84 16.17 7.02 4.39
C HIS A 84 17.52 7.53 4.91
N ARG A 85 18.53 6.67 4.89
CA ARG A 85 19.88 6.98 5.41
C ARG A 85 20.91 6.88 4.29
N GLY A 86 20.79 7.72 3.27
CA GLY A 86 21.73 7.74 2.13
C GLY A 86 21.41 8.83 1.11
N ASP A 87 21.96 8.70 -0.09
CA ASP A 87 21.60 9.55 -1.23
C ASP A 87 20.27 9.10 -1.84
N PHE A 88 19.42 10.04 -2.24
CA PHE A 88 17.99 9.84 -2.58
C PHE A 88 17.67 8.71 -3.58
N TYR A 89 18.63 8.28 -4.41
CA TYR A 89 18.46 7.22 -5.41
C TYR A 89 19.02 5.86 -4.99
N GLU A 90 19.63 5.75 -3.82
CA GLU A 90 20.08 4.47 -3.26
C GLU A 90 18.93 3.85 -2.45
N SER A 91 18.18 2.98 -3.11
CA SER A 91 17.04 2.24 -2.53
C SER A 91 17.44 1.22 -1.46
N GLN A 92 18.74 1.03 -1.23
CA GLN A 92 19.29 0.11 -0.23
C GLN A 92 19.35 0.70 1.18
N ASP A 93 19.08 2.00 1.32
CA ASP A 93 19.27 2.75 2.57
C ASP A 93 17.95 3.09 3.28
N ILE A 94 16.91 2.29 3.07
CA ILE A 94 15.65 2.43 3.79
C ILE A 94 15.71 1.58 5.07
N TRP A 95 15.61 2.27 6.20
CA TRP A 95 15.58 1.70 7.53
C TRP A 95 14.19 1.81 8.11
N VAL A 96 13.76 0.76 8.80
CA VAL A 96 12.49 0.65 9.48
C VAL A 96 12.74 0.63 10.98
N SER A 97 12.01 1.45 11.73
CA SER A 97 11.90 1.38 13.19
C SER A 97 10.44 1.25 13.62
N ASP A 98 10.25 0.63 14.77
CA ASP A 98 9.00 0.71 15.52
C ASP A 98 8.84 2.14 16.08
N GLN A 99 7.60 2.57 16.36
CA GLN A 99 7.31 3.88 16.95
C GLN A 99 7.71 3.97 18.43
#